data_AF-A0A933XM59-F1
#
_entry.id   AF-A0A933XM59-F1
#
_cell.length_a   1.000
_cell.length_b   1.000
_cell.length_c   1.000
_cell.angle_alpha   90.00
_cell.angle_beta   90.00
_cell.angle_gamma   90.00
#
_symmetry.space_group_name_H-M   'P 1'
#
loop_
_entity.id
_entity.type
_entity.pdbx_description
1 polymer ?
#
loop_
_entity_poly.entity_id
_entity_poly.type
_entity_poly.pdbx_seq_one_letter_code
_entity_poly.pdbx_strand_id
1 'polypeptide(L)'
;MGKAADRRMASKAKYLAELAATDPKMFQMEWEKRMDGWIFEIRTRAEKFANAKANPMKPAFEVIAKAQKILKEIRLNSGFNDHSSINVLTDEYCKKLAYLIDERLYRLSIKPRRK
;
A
#
# COMPACT_ATOMS: atom_id res chain seq x y z
N MET A 1 3.54 -2.26 -17.92
CA MET A 1 4.34 -3.14 -17.03
C MET A 1 4.90 -4.27 -17.88
N GLY A 2 6.13 -4.73 -17.63
CA GLY A 2 6.71 -5.83 -18.40
C GLY A 2 6.21 -7.18 -17.89
N LYS A 3 5.98 -8.15 -18.81
CA LYS A 3 5.49 -9.51 -18.51
C LYS A 3 6.20 -10.19 -17.33
N ALA A 4 7.50 -9.93 -17.14
CA ALA A 4 8.28 -10.49 -16.03
C ALA A 4 7.90 -9.91 -14.65
N ALA A 5 7.53 -8.62 -14.57
CA ALA A 5 7.10 -8.02 -13.32
C ALA A 5 5.74 -8.56 -12.87
N ASP A 6 4.83 -8.77 -13.82
CA ASP A 6 3.50 -9.32 -13.55
C ASP A 6 3.59 -10.78 -13.10
N ARG A 7 4.46 -11.59 -13.73
CA ARG A 7 4.74 -12.97 -13.27
C ARG A 7 5.27 -13.02 -11.84
N ARG A 8 6.22 -12.14 -11.48
CA ARG A 8 6.73 -12.04 -10.10
C ARG A 8 5.64 -11.64 -9.12
N MET A 9 4.72 -10.76 -9.52
CA MET A 9 3.60 -10.36 -8.69
C MET A 9 2.63 -11.52 -8.45
N ALA A 10 2.25 -12.24 -9.52
CA ALA A 10 1.36 -13.40 -9.43
C ALA A 10 1.95 -14.51 -8.55
N SER A 11 3.23 -14.84 -8.73
CA SER A 11 3.92 -15.83 -7.90
C SER A 11 3.94 -15.44 -6.42
N LYS A 12 4.17 -14.17 -6.10
CA LYS A 12 4.12 -13.67 -4.72
C LYS A 12 2.71 -13.73 -4.13
N ALA A 13 1.69 -13.36 -4.89
CA ALA A 13 0.31 -13.43 -4.43
C ALA A 13 -0.12 -14.87 -4.17
N LYS A 14 0.28 -15.80 -5.05
CA LYS A 14 0.05 -17.23 -4.86
C LYS A 14 0.70 -17.75 -3.58
N TYR A 15 1.98 -17.43 -3.35
CA TYR A 15 2.70 -17.80 -2.13
C TYR A 15 1.99 -17.30 -0.86
N LEU A 16 1.57 -16.03 -0.85
CA LEU A 16 0.85 -15.47 0.29
C LEU A 16 -0.52 -16.12 0.50
N ALA A 17 -1.23 -16.47 -0.58
CA ALA A 17 -2.49 -17.20 -0.48
C ALA A 17 -2.30 -18.62 0.09
N GLU A 18 -1.24 -19.32 -0.34
CA GLU A 18 -0.87 -20.63 0.17
C GLU A 18 -0.51 -20.55 1.66
N LEU A 19 0.24 -19.55 2.08
CA LEU A 19 0.52 -19.29 3.50
C LEU A 19 -0.77 -19.00 4.27
N ALA A 20 -1.67 -18.16 3.75
CA ALA A 20 -2.92 -17.84 4.43
C ALA A 20 -3.77 -19.09 4.72
N ALA A 21 -3.71 -20.09 3.82
CA ALA A 21 -4.43 -21.34 3.98
C ALA A 21 -3.71 -22.37 4.87
N THR A 22 -2.37 -22.44 4.80
CA THR A 22 -1.58 -23.51 5.45
C THR A 22 -0.94 -23.10 6.77
N ASP A 23 -0.51 -21.86 6.91
CA ASP A 23 0.13 -21.31 8.10
C ASP A 23 -0.27 -19.82 8.30
N PRO A 24 -1.42 -19.56 8.96
CA PRO A 24 -1.90 -18.20 9.17
C PRO A 24 -0.95 -17.31 9.99
N LYS A 25 -0.11 -17.90 10.85
CA LYS A 25 0.86 -17.12 11.63
C LYS A 25 1.99 -16.62 10.75
N MET A 26 2.55 -17.51 9.92
CA MET A 26 3.58 -17.13 8.96
C MET A 26 3.04 -16.15 7.91
N PHE A 27 1.78 -16.35 7.46
CA PHE A 27 1.09 -15.39 6.61
C PHE A 27 1.05 -14.00 7.23
N GLN A 28 0.61 -13.87 8.48
CA GLN A 28 0.52 -12.58 9.16
C GLN A 28 1.89 -11.88 9.22
N MET A 29 2.95 -12.62 9.57
CA MET A 29 4.31 -12.08 9.61
C MET A 29 4.79 -11.58 8.23
N GLU A 30 4.58 -12.37 7.17
CA GLU A 30 4.95 -11.96 5.81
C GLU A 30 4.10 -10.79 5.30
N TRP A 31 2.82 -10.75 5.69
CA TRP A 31 1.92 -9.66 5.35
C TRP A 31 2.35 -8.35 6.01
N GLU A 32 2.71 -8.37 7.30
CA GLU A 32 3.22 -7.20 8.03
C GLU A 32 4.52 -6.67 7.41
N LYS A 33 5.50 -7.55 7.13
CA LYS A 33 6.73 -7.16 6.41
C LYS A 33 6.41 -6.49 5.08
N ARG A 34 5.37 -6.96 4.37
CA ARG A 34 4.97 -6.40 3.09
C ARG A 34 4.35 -5.03 3.25
N MET A 35 3.50 -4.85 4.25
CA MET A 35 2.90 -3.58 4.63
C MET A 35 3.96 -2.54 4.97
N ASP A 36 4.95 -2.89 5.79
CA ASP A 36 6.07 -2.01 6.14
C ASP A 36 6.86 -1.60 4.90
N GLY A 37 7.14 -2.55 4.01
CA GLY A 37 7.83 -2.27 2.75
C GLY A 37 7.05 -1.32 1.84
N TRP A 38 5.73 -1.45 1.76
CA TRP A 38 4.88 -0.53 0.99
C TRP A 38 4.79 0.85 1.63
N ILE A 39 4.66 0.93 2.96
CA ILE A 39 4.67 2.20 3.70
C ILE A 39 5.99 2.93 3.44
N PHE A 40 7.12 2.24 3.56
CA PHE A 40 8.44 2.82 3.27
C PHE A 40 8.55 3.33 1.83
N GLU A 41 8.08 2.55 0.85
CA GLU A 41 8.08 2.95 -0.56
C GLU A 41 7.19 4.17 -0.81
N ILE A 42 6.01 4.23 -0.18
CA ILE A 42 5.10 5.39 -0.25
C ILE A 42 5.79 6.64 0.30
N ARG A 43 6.39 6.55 1.49
CA ARG A 43 7.11 7.68 2.13
C ARG A 43 8.23 8.19 1.23
N THR A 44 9.08 7.28 0.74
CA THR A 44 10.22 7.59 -0.12
C THR A 44 9.77 8.26 -1.43
N ARG A 45 8.71 7.74 -2.06
CA ARG A 45 8.17 8.32 -3.30
C ARG A 45 7.53 9.69 -3.07
N ALA A 46 6.81 9.87 -1.96
CA ALA A 46 6.20 11.15 -1.62
C ALA A 46 7.26 12.24 -1.38
N GLU A 47 8.32 11.95 -0.63
CA GLU A 47 9.43 12.89 -0.39
C GLU A 47 10.13 13.29 -1.70
N LYS A 48 10.37 12.32 -2.58
CA LYS A 48 10.96 12.59 -3.90
C LYS A 48 10.03 13.43 -4.79
N PHE A 49 8.72 13.24 -4.70
CA PHE A 49 7.74 14.05 -5.41
C PHE A 49 7.80 15.52 -4.98
N ALA A 50 7.96 15.80 -3.68
CA ALA A 50 8.12 17.16 -3.17
C ALA A 50 9.38 17.87 -3.70
N ASN A 51 10.47 17.12 -3.82
CA ASN A 51 11.77 17.66 -4.24
C ASN A 51 11.91 17.76 -5.78
N ALA A 52 11.09 17.03 -6.54
CA ALA A 52 11.14 17.02 -7.98
C ALA A 52 10.40 18.23 -8.57
N LYS A 53 11.07 19.39 -8.63
CA LYS A 53 10.54 20.63 -9.25
C LYS A 53 10.05 20.49 -10.71
N ALA A 54 10.32 19.39 -11.42
CA ALA A 54 10.03 19.31 -12.85
C ALA A 54 9.80 17.88 -13.42
N ASN A 55 9.65 16.84 -12.59
CA ASN A 55 9.48 15.48 -13.13
C ASN A 55 8.27 14.79 -12.47
N PRO A 56 7.24 14.37 -13.24
CA PRO A 56 6.11 13.62 -12.70
C PRO A 56 6.60 12.23 -12.29
N MET A 57 7.18 12.14 -11.09
CA MET A 57 7.55 10.86 -10.52
C MET A 57 6.29 10.01 -10.40
N LYS A 58 6.42 8.72 -10.74
CA LYS A 58 5.32 7.77 -10.73
C LYS A 58 4.54 7.85 -9.41
N PRO A 59 3.23 8.16 -9.45
CA PRO A 59 2.43 8.39 -8.25
C PRO A 59 2.60 7.26 -7.25
N ALA A 60 2.71 7.57 -5.95
CA ALA A 60 2.73 6.52 -4.92
C ALA A 60 1.42 5.69 -4.92
N PHE A 61 0.36 6.18 -5.57
CA PHE A 61 -0.82 5.40 -5.95
C PHE A 61 -0.51 4.09 -6.69
N GLU A 62 0.60 4.00 -7.44
CA GLU A 62 1.02 2.73 -8.04
C GLU A 62 1.33 1.66 -6.99
N VAL A 63 1.83 2.04 -5.81
CA VAL A 63 2.11 1.11 -4.70
C VAL A 63 0.78 0.60 -4.14
N ILE A 64 -0.18 1.49 -3.93
CA ILE A 64 -1.53 1.14 -3.46
C ILE A 64 -2.22 0.22 -4.47
N ALA A 65 -2.18 0.55 -5.77
CA ALA A 65 -2.77 -0.27 -6.83
C ALA A 65 -2.13 -1.67 -6.90
N LYS A 66 -0.81 -1.78 -6.65
CA LYS A 66 -0.14 -3.09 -6.55
C LYS A 66 -0.59 -3.87 -5.32
N ALA A 67 -0.71 -3.22 -4.16
CA ALA A 67 -1.20 -3.85 -2.94
C ALA A 67 -2.64 -4.36 -3.13
N GLN A 68 -3.52 -3.56 -3.74
CA GLN A 68 -4.89 -3.96 -4.08
C GLN A 68 -4.93 -5.17 -5.01
N LYS A 69 -4.08 -5.23 -6.03
CA LYS A 69 -3.98 -6.40 -6.92
C LYS A 69 -3.57 -7.66 -6.15
N ILE A 70 -2.55 -7.57 -5.30
CA ILE A 70 -2.09 -8.71 -4.50
C ILE A 70 -3.19 -9.16 -3.53
N LEU A 71 -3.86 -8.23 -2.85
CA LEU A 71 -4.97 -8.54 -1.95
C LEU A 71 -6.12 -9.23 -2.69
N LYS A 72 -6.45 -8.77 -3.90
CA LYS A 72 -7.48 -9.39 -4.75
C LYS A 72 -7.12 -10.85 -5.07
N GLU A 73 -5.87 -11.10 -5.48
CA GLU A 73 -5.39 -12.46 -5.78
C GLU A 73 -5.40 -13.35 -4.53
N ILE A 74 -4.97 -12.84 -3.37
CA ILE A 74 -5.02 -13.58 -2.11
C ILE A 74 -6.47 -13.91 -1.75
N ARG A 75 -7.39 -12.95 -1.87
CA ARG A 75 -8.82 -13.15 -1.62
C ARG A 75 -9.42 -14.23 -2.49
N LEU A 76 -9.10 -14.25 -3.79
CA LEU A 76 -9.60 -15.25 -4.73
C LEU A 76 -9.13 -16.67 -4.37
N ASN A 77 -7.92 -16.81 -3.83
CA ASN A 77 -7.30 -18.11 -3.59
C ASN A 77 -7.43 -18.64 -2.15
N SER A 78 -7.60 -17.76 -1.15
CA SER A 78 -7.63 -18.12 0.28
C SER A 78 -8.88 -17.64 1.02
N GLY A 79 -9.70 -16.78 0.42
CA GLY A 79 -10.83 -16.13 1.10
C GLY A 79 -10.44 -15.02 2.08
N PHE A 80 -9.14 -14.79 2.32
CA PHE A 80 -8.66 -13.70 3.16
C PHE A 80 -9.11 -12.34 2.60
N ASN A 81 -9.76 -11.53 3.45
CA ASN A 81 -10.27 -10.23 3.07
C ASN A 81 -9.84 -9.18 4.10
N ASP A 82 -8.86 -8.35 3.71
CA ASP A 82 -8.38 -7.25 4.56
C ASP A 82 -8.44 -5.92 3.83
N HIS A 83 -9.56 -5.22 4.02
CA HIS A 83 -9.74 -3.85 3.56
C HIS A 83 -8.96 -2.84 4.40
N SER A 84 -8.56 -3.18 5.63
CA SER A 84 -7.89 -2.27 6.55
C SER A 84 -6.49 -1.91 6.06
N SER A 85 -5.75 -2.88 5.52
CA SER A 85 -4.41 -2.66 4.95
C SER A 85 -4.41 -1.59 3.83
N ILE A 86 -5.39 -1.64 2.92
CA ILE A 86 -5.49 -0.65 1.84
C ILE A 86 -5.82 0.74 2.40
N ASN A 87 -6.67 0.81 3.42
CA ASN A 87 -6.99 2.07 4.08
C ASN A 87 -5.75 2.66 4.77
N VAL A 88 -4.94 1.84 5.44
CA VAL A 88 -3.67 2.27 6.07
C VAL A 88 -2.71 2.83 5.04
N LEU A 89 -2.49 2.15 3.91
CA LEU A 89 -1.60 2.65 2.85
C LEU A 89 -2.13 3.95 2.24
N THR A 90 -3.44 4.05 2.05
CA THR A 90 -4.09 5.25 1.51
C THR A 90 -3.96 6.42 2.48
N ASP A 91 -4.24 6.19 3.76
CA ASP A 91 -4.11 7.19 4.82
C ASP A 91 -2.67 7.67 4.94
N GLU A 92 -1.69 6.76 4.94
CA GLU A 92 -0.27 7.11 5.00
C GLU A 92 0.16 7.97 3.79
N TYR A 93 -0.31 7.62 2.59
CA TYR A 93 -0.04 8.42 1.41
C TYR A 93 -0.69 9.82 1.50
N CYS A 94 -1.97 9.89 1.90
CA CYS A 94 -2.69 11.14 2.06
C CYS A 94 -2.03 12.05 3.11
N LYS A 95 -1.58 11.49 4.25
CA LYS A 95 -0.81 12.21 5.28
C LYS A 95 0.43 12.86 4.71
N LYS A 96 1.23 12.07 3.98
CA LYS A 96 2.47 12.57 3.38
C LYS A 96 2.18 13.59 2.29
N LEU A 97 1.20 13.37 1.42
CA LEU A 97 0.85 14.31 0.38
C LEU A 97 0.32 15.63 0.93
N ALA A 98 -0.54 15.59 1.96
CA ALA A 98 -1.09 16.79 2.58
C ALA A 98 0.01 17.65 3.22
N TYR A 99 0.98 17.03 3.91
CA TYR A 99 2.14 17.74 4.44
C TYR A 99 2.95 18.46 3.34
N LEU A 100 3.01 17.88 2.14
CA LEU A 100 3.79 18.40 1.01
C LEU A 100 3.08 19.47 0.19
N ILE A 101 1.74 19.43 0.11
CA ILE A 101 0.94 20.41 -0.63
C ILE A 101 0.62 21.63 0.26
N ASP A 102 0.00 21.38 1.42
CA ASP A 102 -0.34 22.40 2.43
C ASP A 102 -0.69 21.67 3.73
N GLU A 103 0.18 21.81 4.74
CA GLU A 103 0.00 21.21 6.07
C GLU A 103 -1.37 21.54 6.70
N ARG A 104 -1.96 22.69 6.35
CA ARG A 104 -3.27 23.11 6.86
C ARG A 104 -4.41 22.21 6.39
N LEU A 105 -4.29 21.59 5.21
CA LEU A 105 -5.29 20.65 4.69
C LEU A 105 -5.40 19.39 5.57
N TYR A 106 -4.28 18.95 6.17
CA TYR A 106 -4.29 17.79 7.06
C TYR A 106 -4.92 18.09 8.43
N ARG A 107 -4.78 19.32 8.94
CA ARG A 107 -5.42 19.73 10.21
C ARG A 107 -6.95 19.69 10.15
N LEU A 108 -7.53 19.81 8.96
CA LEU A 108 -8.98 19.72 8.75
C LEU A 108 -9.48 18.27 8.77
N SER A 109 -8.66 17.28 8.37
CA SER A 109 -9.07 15.87 8.36
C SER A 109 -8.96 15.18 9.73
N ILE A 110 -8.15 15.72 10.65
CA ILE A 110 -7.92 15.13 11.98
C ILE A 110 -9.02 15.49 13.00
N LYS A 111 -9.86 16.51 12.75
CA LYS A 111 -10.87 16.90 13.74
C LYS A 111 -11.91 15.78 13.93
N PRO A 112 -12.01 15.14 15.11
CA PRO A 112 -13.16 14.31 15.40
C PRO A 112 -14.39 15.21 15.40
N ARG A 113 -15.46 14.79 14.71
CA ARG A 113 -16.78 15.36 14.89
C ARG A 113 -17.13 15.24 16.36
N ARG A 114 -17.04 16.36 17.10
CA ARG A 114 -17.64 16.44 18.44
C ARG A 114 -19.13 16.20 18.25
N LYS A 115 -19.62 15.11 18.85
CA LYS A 115 -21.06 14.93 19.09
C LYS A 115 -21.50 15.88 20.19
#